data_AF-A0A7C6BY16-F1
#
_entry.id   AF-A0A7C6BY16-F1
#
_cell.length_a   1.000
_cell.length_b   1.000
_cell.length_c   1.000
_cell.angle_alpha   90.00
_cell.angle_beta   90.00
_cell.angle_gamma   90.00
#
_symmetry.space_group_name_H-M   'P 1'
#
loop_
_entity.id
_entity.type
_entity.pdbx_description
1 polymer ?
#
loop_
_entity_poly.entity_id
_entity_poly.type
_entity_poly.pdbx_seq_one_letter_code
_entity_poly.pdbx_strand_id
1 'polypeptide(L)'
;MKLRTIKTHKNGQTERIVLRISAVFCGLLIMLSMLSGCLSLNLNSNNRTENKAKLPYKINTNADGEITDISLLSAMIDSINHIVSVPEVYAAIPEVSKTDLSLNDFSLYIEAMSHPEKKEIIEYRRVPDDLKRQITVGISTTLSGLALEAESTEYYELIFSKGDQAVSSETDQAEKTVSTIIGIQHDAEGRPYLSAHWIEEVNQIYEFSRFYFRALSDRDKEMLAWLLLQAYPEQVEDKISQIENNKAQLLIDYYRLSIETEPLNSVVHLLMPNSIEYRQELTTITNDQKNIRTCTFKQNNNLISVSDPYPEKIKNQHLNLYYEDDFLLSWSSNGVRELYYSDKFNSLLGEPKIEKIEMEDPLQTGAVFWQIQYDQLTLIIKGLGDPKSNVWSGIVEQLELNEKSDKLSLGSAKGKTDSLYYGMDLNDFCMNYPFSPESNFVISGNQQGTKMELIVQTENSKIVRIIIRAVYDQAST
;
A
#
# COMPACT_ATOMS: atom_id res chain seq x y z
N MET A 1 15.65 34.55 -61.00
CA MET A 1 16.29 35.70 -60.33
C MET A 1 17.18 35.14 -59.22
N LYS A 2 18.48 35.43 -59.25
CA LYS A 2 19.53 34.91 -58.35
C LYS A 2 19.64 35.76 -57.06
N LEU A 3 20.27 35.16 -56.04
CA LEU A 3 20.87 35.71 -54.80
C LEU A 3 19.89 35.84 -53.62
N ARG A 4 20.24 35.50 -52.36
CA ARG A 4 21.57 35.35 -51.73
C ARG A 4 21.45 34.53 -50.45
N THR A 5 22.28 33.50 -50.32
CA THR A 5 22.56 32.77 -49.08
C THR A 5 23.56 33.59 -48.26
N ILE A 6 23.26 33.86 -46.98
CA ILE A 6 24.27 34.34 -46.02
C ILE A 6 24.69 33.12 -45.18
N LYS A 7 25.94 32.69 -45.40
CA LYS A 7 26.67 31.82 -44.46
C LYS A 7 27.13 32.67 -43.28
N THR A 8 26.81 32.25 -42.07
CA THR A 8 27.60 32.58 -40.88
C THR A 8 28.29 31.31 -40.40
N HIS A 9 29.61 31.32 -40.53
CA HIS A 9 30.51 30.30 -40.02
C HIS A 9 31.31 30.95 -38.88
N LYS A 10 31.33 30.28 -37.71
CA LYS A 10 32.36 30.27 -36.65
C LYS A 10 31.77 30.50 -35.26
N ASN A 11 31.76 29.44 -34.45
CA ASN A 11 32.14 29.54 -33.02
C ASN A 11 32.57 28.19 -32.38
N GLY A 12 33.27 27.33 -33.14
CA GLY A 12 33.77 26.04 -32.62
C GLY A 12 35.01 26.13 -31.71
N GLN A 13 35.56 27.33 -31.46
CA GLN A 13 36.68 27.52 -30.52
C GLN A 13 36.20 27.91 -29.11
N THR A 14 35.06 28.57 -28.99
CA THR A 14 34.51 29.02 -27.70
C THR A 14 33.92 27.85 -26.91
N GLU A 15 33.25 26.90 -27.57
CA GLU A 15 32.72 25.69 -26.92
C GLU A 15 33.81 24.77 -26.37
N ARG A 16 34.95 24.65 -27.06
CA ARG A 16 36.08 23.82 -26.57
C ARG A 16 36.80 24.43 -25.36
N ILE A 17 36.74 25.75 -25.18
CA ILE A 17 37.30 26.43 -24.00
C ILE A 17 36.33 26.30 -22.82
N VAL A 18 35.02 26.44 -23.05
CA VAL A 18 33.99 26.27 -22.01
C VAL A 18 33.94 24.82 -21.50
N LEU A 19 34.03 23.83 -22.40
CA LEU A 19 34.11 22.41 -22.02
C LEU A 19 35.39 22.07 -21.24
N ARG A 20 36.53 22.70 -21.55
CA ARG A 20 37.78 22.49 -20.80
C ARG A 20 37.75 23.16 -19.43
N ILE A 21 37.16 24.35 -19.31
CA ILE A 21 37.01 25.03 -18.02
C ILE A 21 36.01 24.29 -17.12
N SER A 22 34.93 23.74 -17.69
CA SER A 22 33.95 22.94 -16.95
C SER A 22 34.52 21.59 -16.49
N ALA A 23 35.33 20.92 -17.33
CA ALA A 23 36.02 19.68 -16.93
C ALA A 23 37.08 19.91 -15.84
N VAL A 24 37.80 21.04 -15.87
CA VAL A 24 38.74 21.42 -14.80
C VAL A 24 38.01 21.77 -13.51
N PHE A 25 36.84 22.43 -13.59
CA PHE A 25 36.01 22.72 -12.41
C PHE A 25 35.39 21.47 -11.79
N CYS A 26 34.91 20.52 -12.60
CA CYS A 26 34.42 19.22 -12.10
C CYS A 26 35.56 18.38 -11.51
N GLY A 27 36.75 18.39 -12.12
CA GLY A 27 37.94 17.72 -11.56
C GLY A 27 38.40 18.33 -10.23
N LEU A 28 38.34 19.65 -10.07
CA LEU A 28 38.66 20.34 -8.82
C LEU A 28 37.62 20.07 -7.72
N LEU A 29 36.33 19.99 -8.06
CA LEU A 29 35.25 19.68 -7.11
C LEU A 29 35.32 18.23 -6.61
N ILE A 30 35.70 17.29 -7.47
CA ILE A 30 35.88 15.87 -7.10
C ILE A 30 37.17 15.68 -6.28
N MET A 31 38.23 16.45 -6.55
CA MET A 31 39.44 16.45 -5.70
C MET A 31 39.21 17.13 -4.35
N LEU A 32 38.37 18.17 -4.26
CA LEU A 32 38.00 18.81 -2.97
C LEU A 32 37.10 17.92 -2.10
N SER A 33 36.21 17.11 -2.70
CA SER A 33 35.41 16.14 -1.96
C SER A 33 36.23 14.93 -1.47
N MET A 34 37.28 14.54 -2.20
CA MET A 34 38.20 13.49 -1.73
C MET A 34 39.25 13.98 -0.71
N LEU A 35 39.57 15.27 -0.66
CA LEU A 35 40.44 15.87 0.37
C LEU A 35 39.72 16.27 1.66
N SER A 36 38.38 16.31 1.65
CA SER A 36 37.57 16.56 2.86
C SER A 36 37.31 15.30 3.70
N GLY A 37 37.77 14.13 3.23
CA GLY A 37 37.67 12.84 3.95
C GLY A 37 38.76 12.58 4.99
N CYS A 38 39.68 13.52 5.24
CA CYS A 38 40.76 13.36 6.22
C CYS A 38 41.10 14.69 6.91
N LEU A 39 40.11 15.35 7.51
CA LEU A 39 40.36 16.35 8.55
C LEU A 39 39.36 16.15 9.69
N SER A 40 39.70 15.23 10.60
CA SER A 40 39.29 15.33 12.00
C SER A 40 39.85 16.64 12.55
N LEU A 41 39.09 17.72 12.43
CA LEU A 41 39.34 18.96 13.13
C LEU A 41 39.05 18.71 14.61
N ASN A 42 40.11 18.27 15.29
CA ASN A 42 40.24 18.27 16.73
C ASN A 42 40.23 19.74 17.20
N LEU A 43 39.04 20.31 17.35
CA LEU A 43 38.84 21.55 18.10
C LEU A 43 39.01 21.22 19.58
N ASN A 44 40.27 21.29 20.02
CA ASN A 44 40.65 21.33 21.42
C ASN A 44 40.03 22.58 22.08
N SER A 45 38.79 22.43 22.53
CA SER A 45 38.29 23.20 23.67
C SER A 45 38.96 22.62 24.91
N ASN A 46 39.99 23.31 25.39
CA ASN A 46 40.63 23.04 26.67
C ASN A 46 39.65 23.39 27.81
N ASN A 47 38.63 22.57 28.01
CA ASN A 47 37.92 22.45 29.27
C ASN A 47 38.33 21.11 29.86
N ARG A 48 39.32 21.17 30.75
CA ARG A 48 39.82 20.05 31.53
C ARG A 48 38.76 19.68 32.58
N THR A 49 37.67 19.08 32.14
CA THR A 49 36.82 18.24 32.99
C THR A 49 37.50 16.89 33.07
N GLU A 50 37.68 16.39 34.29
CA GLU A 50 38.18 15.04 34.56
C GLU A 50 37.39 14.02 33.71
N ASN A 51 38.04 13.43 32.70
CA ASN A 51 37.51 12.29 31.97
C ASN A 51 37.43 11.11 32.95
N LYS A 52 36.33 11.04 33.71
CA LYS A 52 35.86 9.75 34.22
C LYS A 52 35.62 8.90 32.98
N ALA A 53 36.45 7.88 32.79
CA ALA A 53 36.22 6.87 31.77
C ALA A 53 34.76 6.40 31.91
N LYS A 54 33.94 6.63 30.88
CA LYS A 54 32.56 6.14 30.83
C LYS A 54 32.66 4.62 31.04
N LEU A 55 32.08 4.12 32.13
CA LEU A 55 32.07 2.68 32.39
C LEU A 55 31.41 1.99 31.18
N PRO A 56 31.96 0.83 30.74
CA PRO A 56 31.35 0.10 29.63
C PRO A 56 29.91 -0.26 29.99
N TYR A 57 29.00 -0.11 29.03
CA TYR A 57 27.61 -0.53 29.20
C TYR A 57 27.56 -2.01 29.57
N LYS A 58 26.70 -2.36 30.52
CA LYS A 58 26.51 -3.74 30.98
C LYS A 58 25.03 -4.07 30.88
N ILE A 59 24.73 -5.16 30.19
CA ILE A 59 23.38 -5.71 30.14
C ILE A 59 22.98 -6.22 31.54
N ASN A 60 21.72 -5.99 31.90
CA ASN A 60 21.18 -6.50 33.16
C ASN A 60 21.05 -8.02 33.10
N THR A 61 21.35 -8.71 34.20
CA THR A 61 21.18 -10.16 34.32
C THR A 61 20.24 -10.49 35.48
N ASN A 62 19.68 -11.69 35.48
CA ASN A 62 18.95 -12.22 36.63
C ASN A 62 19.92 -12.53 37.80
N ALA A 63 19.37 -13.06 38.91
CA ALA A 63 20.14 -13.41 40.10
C ALA A 63 21.23 -14.47 39.84
N ASP A 64 21.04 -15.31 38.83
CA ASP A 64 21.96 -16.38 38.42
C ASP A 64 23.02 -15.90 37.42
N GLY A 65 22.99 -14.61 37.04
CA GLY A 65 23.92 -14.02 36.08
C GLY A 65 23.57 -14.30 34.61
N GLU A 66 22.38 -14.80 34.34
CA GLU A 66 21.90 -15.10 32.99
C GLU A 66 21.10 -13.91 32.42
N ILE A 67 21.15 -13.76 31.09
CA ILE A 67 20.30 -12.79 30.40
C ILE A 67 18.88 -13.32 30.26
N THR A 68 17.91 -12.42 30.29
CA THR A 68 16.48 -12.71 30.11
C THR A 68 15.93 -11.91 28.93
N ASP A 69 14.70 -12.19 28.51
CA ASP A 69 14.04 -11.46 27.42
C ASP A 69 14.00 -9.97 27.76
N ILE A 70 13.66 -9.67 29.02
CA ILE A 70 13.66 -8.32 29.59
C ILE A 70 15.04 -7.68 29.50
N SER A 71 16.11 -8.44 29.73
CA SER A 71 17.48 -7.95 29.62
C SER A 71 17.81 -7.50 28.19
N LEU A 72 17.50 -8.34 27.19
CA LEU A 72 17.75 -8.03 25.78
C LEU A 72 16.84 -6.89 25.29
N LEU A 73 15.55 -6.94 25.61
CA LEU A 73 14.58 -5.89 25.28
C LEU A 73 15.03 -4.54 25.85
N SER A 74 15.40 -4.48 27.13
CA SER A 74 15.85 -3.23 27.75
C SER A 74 17.10 -2.69 27.06
N ALA A 75 18.05 -3.56 26.69
CA ALA A 75 19.26 -3.14 25.99
C ALA A 75 18.99 -2.61 24.57
N MET A 76 18.07 -3.24 23.84
CA MET A 76 17.62 -2.72 22.54
C MET A 76 16.87 -1.39 22.69
N ILE A 77 15.98 -1.27 23.68
CA ILE A 77 15.26 -0.03 24.00
C ILE A 77 16.24 1.10 24.36
N ASP A 78 17.28 0.84 25.15
CA ASP A 78 18.33 1.81 25.48
C ASP A 78 19.03 2.34 24.21
N SER A 79 19.19 1.49 23.18
CA SER A 79 19.73 1.88 21.87
C SER A 79 18.75 2.72 21.05
N ILE A 80 17.48 2.29 20.98
CA ILE A 80 16.41 2.95 20.24
C ILE A 80 16.15 4.35 20.82
N ASN A 81 16.13 4.47 22.15
CA ASN A 81 15.95 5.74 22.87
C ASN A 81 17.23 6.59 22.92
N HIS A 82 18.31 6.17 22.24
CA HIS A 82 19.59 6.87 22.18
C HIS A 82 20.24 7.15 23.55
N ILE A 83 19.92 6.34 24.57
CA ILE A 83 20.53 6.39 25.90
C ILE A 83 21.95 5.81 25.83
N VAL A 84 22.12 4.75 25.02
CA VAL A 84 23.38 4.04 24.80
C VAL A 84 23.59 3.89 23.30
N SER A 85 24.85 3.94 22.85
CA SER A 85 25.13 3.75 21.43
C SER A 85 24.94 2.29 21.01
N VAL A 86 24.45 2.06 19.78
CA VAL A 86 24.24 0.71 19.23
C VAL A 86 25.50 -0.18 19.34
N PRO A 87 26.73 0.30 19.04
CA PRO A 87 27.93 -0.52 19.19
C PRO A 87 28.23 -0.91 20.65
N GLU A 88 27.95 -0.03 21.62
CA GLU A 88 28.14 -0.33 23.04
C GLU A 88 27.15 -1.42 23.51
N VAL A 89 25.89 -1.36 23.07
CA VAL A 89 24.90 -2.39 23.38
C VAL A 89 25.26 -3.71 22.71
N TYR A 90 25.57 -3.71 21.42
CA TYR A 90 25.99 -4.91 20.69
C TYR A 90 27.19 -5.59 21.36
N ALA A 91 28.19 -4.82 21.79
CA ALA A 91 29.37 -5.36 22.49
C ALA A 91 29.04 -5.93 23.88
N ALA A 92 27.96 -5.47 24.53
CA ALA A 92 27.54 -5.95 25.84
C ALA A 92 26.68 -7.22 25.79
N ILE A 93 26.04 -7.51 24.65
CA ILE A 93 25.29 -8.76 24.46
C ILE A 93 26.29 -9.95 24.43
N PRO A 94 26.08 -11.01 25.23
CA PRO A 94 26.95 -12.18 25.23
C PRO A 94 27.03 -12.83 23.85
N GLU A 95 28.22 -13.28 23.44
CA GLU A 95 28.44 -13.90 22.11
C GLU A 95 27.49 -15.08 21.84
N VAL A 96 27.20 -15.90 22.85
CA VAL A 96 26.26 -17.02 22.74
C VAL A 96 24.84 -16.58 22.36
N SER A 97 24.46 -15.33 22.67
CA SER A 97 23.14 -14.77 22.46
C SER A 97 23.03 -13.90 21.20
N LYS A 98 24.09 -13.83 20.40
CA LYS A 98 24.15 -13.11 19.11
C LYS A 98 25.06 -13.84 18.11
N THR A 99 25.11 -15.16 18.20
CA THR A 99 25.97 -16.00 17.34
C THR A 99 25.70 -15.66 15.87
N ASP A 100 26.77 -15.40 15.12
CA ASP A 100 26.77 -15.02 13.70
C ASP A 100 26.05 -13.69 13.34
N LEU A 101 25.48 -12.96 14.31
CA LEU A 101 24.85 -11.67 14.08
C LEU A 101 25.92 -10.57 13.96
N SER A 102 26.01 -9.89 12.82
CA SER A 102 26.96 -8.79 12.64
C SER A 102 26.49 -7.49 13.32
N LEU A 103 27.42 -6.60 13.66
CA LEU A 103 27.08 -5.25 14.15
C LEU A 103 26.25 -4.47 13.13
N ASN A 104 26.49 -4.68 11.83
CA ASN A 104 25.75 -3.98 10.78
C ASN A 104 24.28 -4.41 10.76
N ASP A 105 24.03 -5.72 10.80
CA ASP A 105 22.67 -6.27 10.79
C ASP A 105 21.91 -5.92 12.06
N PHE A 106 22.59 -5.95 13.21
CA PHE A 106 22.03 -5.45 14.45
C PHE A 106 21.68 -3.95 14.35
N SER A 107 22.55 -3.14 13.74
CA SER A 107 22.31 -1.70 13.59
C SER A 107 21.10 -1.40 12.70
N LEU A 108 20.96 -2.11 11.58
CA LEU A 108 19.79 -2.00 10.70
C LEU A 108 18.51 -2.45 11.41
N TYR A 109 18.59 -3.51 12.21
CA TYR A 109 17.44 -3.99 13.00
C TYR A 109 16.98 -2.94 14.03
N ILE A 110 17.92 -2.28 14.73
CA ILE A 110 17.61 -1.16 15.61
C ILE A 110 17.01 0.03 14.84
N GLU A 111 17.53 0.36 13.65
CA GLU A 111 16.96 1.41 12.78
C GLU A 111 15.52 1.06 12.36
N ALA A 112 15.25 -0.19 12.00
CA ALA A 112 13.93 -0.67 11.61
C ALA A 112 12.89 -0.58 12.73
N MET A 113 13.30 -0.79 13.99
CA MET A 113 12.44 -0.63 15.16
C MET A 113 12.27 0.83 15.60
N SER A 114 13.07 1.76 15.09
CA SER A 114 13.05 3.14 15.55
C SER A 114 11.89 3.94 14.94
N HIS A 115 11.27 4.80 15.74
CA HIS A 115 10.24 5.70 15.21
C HIS A 115 10.89 6.78 14.31
N PRO A 116 10.35 7.09 13.11
CA PRO A 116 10.93 8.08 12.19
C PRO A 116 11.15 9.48 12.83
N GLU A 117 10.20 9.90 13.66
CA GLU A 117 10.28 11.15 14.46
C GLU A 117 11.11 11.04 15.76
N LYS A 118 11.83 9.93 15.98
CA LYS A 118 12.66 9.68 17.18
C LYS A 118 11.89 9.74 18.51
N LYS A 119 10.67 9.21 18.52
CA LYS A 119 9.91 9.01 19.75
C LYS A 119 10.53 7.88 20.57
N GLU A 120 10.53 8.05 21.88
CA GLU A 120 11.05 7.06 22.83
C GLU A 120 10.04 5.95 23.08
N ILE A 121 10.53 4.72 23.27
CA ILE A 121 9.76 3.61 23.82
C ILE A 121 9.63 3.81 25.33
N ILE A 122 8.39 3.85 25.82
CA ILE A 122 8.08 4.10 27.24
C ILE A 122 7.59 2.85 27.97
N GLU A 123 7.09 1.87 27.23
CA GLU A 123 6.53 0.64 27.77
C GLU A 123 6.72 -0.49 26.75
N TYR A 124 6.83 -1.72 27.23
CA TYR A 124 6.70 -2.91 26.40
C TYR A 124 5.83 -3.94 27.11
N ARG A 125 5.15 -4.78 26.33
CA ARG A 125 4.32 -5.87 26.86
C ARG A 125 4.40 -7.09 25.99
N ARG A 126 4.18 -8.26 26.60
CA ARG A 126 4.07 -9.53 25.90
C ARG A 126 2.82 -9.52 25.01
N VAL A 127 2.94 -10.01 23.79
CA VAL A 127 1.83 -10.15 22.84
C VAL A 127 0.88 -11.27 23.31
N PRO A 128 -0.45 -11.08 23.21
CA PRO A 128 -1.44 -12.12 23.52
C PRO A 128 -1.23 -13.43 22.75
N ASP A 129 -1.53 -14.58 23.40
CA ASP A 129 -1.24 -15.92 22.85
C ASP A 129 -1.97 -16.21 21.51
N ASP A 130 -3.13 -15.60 21.27
CA ASP A 130 -3.87 -15.69 20.02
C ASP A 130 -3.20 -14.95 18.87
N LEU A 131 -2.67 -13.74 19.11
CA LEU A 131 -1.87 -13.00 18.13
C LEU A 131 -0.51 -13.67 17.92
N LYS A 132 0.14 -14.16 18.99
CA LYS A 132 1.36 -14.99 18.91
C LYS A 132 1.14 -16.17 17.97
N ARG A 133 0.05 -16.92 18.14
CA ARG A 133 -0.27 -18.06 17.25
C ARG A 133 -0.43 -17.64 15.79
N GLN A 134 -1.09 -16.51 15.52
CA GLN A 134 -1.25 -16.00 14.16
C GLN A 134 0.09 -15.65 13.51
N ILE A 135 0.96 -14.94 14.23
CA ILE A 135 2.30 -14.59 13.76
C ILE A 135 3.13 -15.85 13.49
N THR A 136 3.21 -16.78 14.45
CA THR A 136 3.97 -18.03 14.30
C THR A 136 3.47 -18.87 13.12
N VAL A 137 2.15 -19.01 12.94
CA VAL A 137 1.58 -19.73 11.78
C VAL A 137 1.92 -19.01 10.47
N GLY A 138 1.84 -17.68 10.45
CA GLY A 138 2.21 -16.88 9.29
C GLY A 138 3.65 -17.11 8.86
N ILE A 139 4.60 -17.02 9.80
CA ILE A 139 6.03 -17.26 9.54
C ILE A 139 6.25 -18.69 9.07
N SER A 140 5.72 -19.68 9.80
CA SER A 140 5.91 -21.10 9.48
C SER A 140 5.36 -21.50 8.10
N THR A 141 4.32 -20.80 7.62
CA THR A 141 3.70 -21.05 6.31
C THR A 141 4.51 -20.44 5.16
N THR A 142 5.16 -19.31 5.39
CA THR A 142 5.82 -18.51 4.33
C THR A 142 7.33 -18.67 4.30
N LEU A 143 7.94 -19.00 5.45
CA LEU A 143 9.37 -19.22 5.65
C LEU A 143 9.56 -20.51 6.46
N SER A 144 9.42 -21.66 5.80
CA SER A 144 9.51 -22.97 6.47
C SER A 144 10.85 -23.22 7.17
N GLY A 145 11.93 -22.55 6.72
CA GLY A 145 13.25 -22.59 7.36
C GLY A 145 13.27 -21.99 8.77
N LEU A 146 12.34 -21.07 9.07
CA LEU A 146 12.21 -20.42 10.38
C LEU A 146 11.08 -21.01 11.24
N ALA A 147 10.44 -22.10 10.83
CA ALA A 147 9.26 -22.62 11.53
C ALA A 147 9.55 -23.00 13.00
N LEU A 148 10.62 -23.74 13.26
CA LEU A 148 11.02 -24.13 14.63
C LEU A 148 11.37 -22.90 15.49
N GLU A 149 12.03 -21.93 14.88
CA GLU A 149 12.44 -20.70 15.54
C GLU A 149 11.23 -19.80 15.87
N ALA A 150 10.24 -19.75 14.98
CA ALA A 150 8.98 -19.05 15.22
C ALA A 150 8.12 -19.70 16.32
N GLU A 151 8.23 -21.01 16.53
CA GLU A 151 7.62 -21.73 17.64
C GLU A 151 8.30 -21.41 18.99
N SER A 152 9.63 -21.27 18.99
CA SER A 152 10.41 -20.90 20.18
C SER A 152 10.53 -19.38 20.40
N THR A 153 9.85 -18.56 19.60
CA THR A 153 9.87 -17.10 19.74
C THR A 153 8.81 -16.61 20.71
N GLU A 154 9.18 -15.63 21.54
CA GLU A 154 8.24 -14.81 22.30
C GLU A 154 8.13 -13.42 21.66
N TYR A 155 6.91 -12.89 21.59
CA TYR A 155 6.66 -11.63 20.89
C TYR A 155 6.32 -10.51 21.86
N TYR A 156 6.87 -9.33 21.59
CA TYR A 156 6.72 -8.15 22.43
C TYR A 156 6.24 -6.97 21.60
N GLU A 157 5.31 -6.23 22.16
CA GLU A 157 4.85 -4.95 21.64
C GLU A 157 5.58 -3.82 22.38
N LEU A 158 6.36 -3.04 21.63
CA LEU A 158 7.07 -1.85 22.09
C LEU A 158 6.18 -0.62 21.88
N ILE A 159 5.87 0.13 22.93
CA ILE A 159 4.94 1.26 22.91
C ILE A 159 5.72 2.56 22.95
N PHE A 160 5.51 3.42 21.94
CA PHE A 160 6.14 4.73 21.85
C PHE A 160 5.39 5.79 22.66
N SER A 161 6.12 6.81 23.10
CA SER A 161 5.54 8.00 23.71
C SER A 161 4.55 8.67 22.76
N LYS A 162 3.42 9.15 23.31
CA LYS A 162 2.51 10.02 22.56
C LYS A 162 3.17 11.39 22.47
N GLY A 163 3.26 11.97 21.27
CA GLY A 163 3.76 13.34 21.11
C GLY A 163 2.92 14.36 21.89
N ASP A 164 3.43 15.57 22.10
CA ASP A 164 2.84 16.66 22.90
C ASP A 164 1.48 17.21 22.41
N GLN A 165 0.77 16.52 21.51
CA GLN A 165 -0.56 16.95 21.08
C GLN A 165 -1.62 16.53 22.11
N ALA A 166 -2.13 17.53 22.82
CA ALA A 166 -3.26 17.41 23.74
C ALA A 166 -4.42 16.64 23.10
N VAL A 167 -4.67 15.43 23.61
CA VAL A 167 -5.83 14.62 23.22
C VAL A 167 -7.05 15.21 23.91
N SER A 168 -7.82 16.01 23.17
CA SER A 168 -9.14 16.45 23.61
C SER A 168 -10.15 15.32 23.40
N SER A 169 -10.38 14.54 24.47
CA SER A 169 -11.57 13.75 24.81
C SER A 169 -11.26 12.29 25.19
N GLU A 170 -11.98 11.83 26.23
CA GLU A 170 -11.84 10.50 26.85
C GLU A 170 -12.33 9.35 25.97
N THR A 171 -12.93 9.63 24.80
CA THR A 171 -13.41 8.64 23.83
C THR A 171 -12.33 8.14 22.85
N ASP A 172 -11.17 8.80 22.77
CA ASP A 172 -10.08 8.49 21.82
C ASP A 172 -9.03 7.48 22.34
N GLN A 173 -9.24 6.91 23.54
CA GLN A 173 -8.19 6.14 24.23
C GLN A 173 -7.85 4.79 23.59
N ALA A 174 -8.73 4.24 22.75
CA ALA A 174 -8.53 2.93 22.12
C ALA A 174 -7.72 2.97 20.80
N GLU A 175 -7.60 4.12 20.13
CA GLU A 175 -7.11 4.19 18.73
C GLU A 175 -5.72 4.82 18.55
N LYS A 176 -5.06 5.32 19.60
CA LYS A 176 -3.84 6.15 19.45
C LYS A 176 -2.61 5.61 20.17
N THR A 177 -2.39 4.30 20.17
CA THR A 177 -1.12 3.74 20.64
C THR A 177 -0.28 3.37 19.43
N VAL A 178 0.79 4.13 19.21
CA VAL A 178 1.81 3.80 18.21
C VAL A 178 2.73 2.78 18.85
N SER A 179 2.83 1.60 18.25
CA SER A 179 3.63 0.49 18.78
C SER A 179 4.23 -0.36 17.67
N THR A 180 5.35 -1.00 17.96
CA THR A 180 6.04 -1.97 17.09
C THR A 180 6.10 -3.34 17.75
N ILE A 181 5.67 -4.38 17.05
CA ILE A 181 5.76 -5.77 17.50
C ILE A 181 7.04 -6.41 16.95
N ILE A 182 7.82 -7.01 17.84
CA ILE A 182 9.07 -7.74 17.54
C ILE A 182 9.08 -9.15 18.16
N GLY A 183 10.00 -10.01 17.72
CA GLY A 183 10.24 -11.34 18.29
C GLY A 183 11.59 -11.46 18.99
N ILE A 184 11.64 -12.24 20.08
CA ILE A 184 12.86 -12.70 20.77
C ILE A 184 12.88 -14.23 20.73
N GLN A 185 13.93 -14.81 20.16
CA GLN A 185 14.06 -16.25 20.00
C GLN A 185 14.58 -16.91 21.28
N HIS A 186 14.21 -18.16 21.51
CA HIS A 186 14.73 -18.99 22.60
C HIS A 186 15.45 -20.22 22.06
N ASP A 187 16.61 -20.53 22.66
CA ASP A 187 17.37 -21.74 22.36
C ASP A 187 16.70 -23.00 22.95
N ALA A 188 17.33 -24.17 22.77
CA ALA A 188 16.81 -25.44 23.27
C ALA A 188 16.71 -25.50 24.81
N GLU A 189 17.49 -24.69 25.52
CA GLU A 189 17.46 -24.55 26.96
C GLU A 189 16.46 -23.46 27.43
N GLY A 190 15.80 -22.77 26.51
CA GLY A 190 14.86 -21.69 26.80
C GLY A 190 15.56 -20.35 27.09
N ARG A 191 16.83 -20.19 26.74
CA ARG A 191 17.56 -18.92 26.93
C ARG A 191 17.34 -18.01 25.72
N PRO A 192 17.16 -16.70 25.95
CA PRO A 192 16.88 -15.79 24.87
C PRO A 192 18.13 -15.41 24.08
N TYR A 193 17.96 -15.21 22.78
CA TYR A 193 19.01 -14.77 21.87
C TYR A 193 18.43 -13.97 20.70
N LEU A 194 19.31 -13.28 19.98
CA LEU A 194 19.00 -12.61 18.73
C LEU A 194 19.51 -13.48 17.59
N SER A 195 18.59 -14.04 16.81
CA SER A 195 18.93 -14.88 15.67
C SER A 195 19.43 -14.05 14.49
N ALA A 196 20.63 -14.40 13.99
CA ALA A 196 21.19 -13.77 12.80
C ALA A 196 20.29 -13.98 11.57
N HIS A 197 19.75 -15.19 11.39
CA HIS A 197 18.90 -15.52 10.25
C HIS A 197 17.56 -14.76 10.31
N TRP A 198 16.92 -14.69 11.49
CA TRP A 198 15.70 -13.89 11.67
C TRP A 198 15.92 -12.41 11.33
N ILE A 199 17.01 -11.84 11.85
CA ILE A 199 17.34 -10.43 11.65
C ILE A 199 17.71 -10.15 10.18
N GLU A 200 18.39 -11.07 9.50
CA GLU A 200 18.70 -10.96 8.07
C GLU A 200 17.41 -10.85 7.24
N GLU A 201 16.44 -11.74 7.46
CA GLU A 201 15.15 -11.74 6.76
C GLU A 201 14.34 -10.46 7.04
N VAL A 202 14.34 -9.99 8.30
CA VAL A 202 13.74 -8.70 8.65
C VAL A 202 14.42 -7.54 7.90
N ASN A 203 15.75 -7.51 7.91
CA ASN A 203 16.54 -6.44 7.29
C ASN A 203 16.33 -6.40 5.77
N GLN A 204 16.16 -7.56 5.12
CA GLN A 204 15.85 -7.63 3.69
C GLN A 204 14.54 -6.92 3.35
N ILE A 205 13.47 -7.17 4.11
CA ILE A 205 12.18 -6.50 3.89
C ILE A 205 12.29 -5.01 4.25
N TYR A 206 13.03 -4.68 5.31
CA TYR A 206 13.24 -3.29 5.74
C TYR A 206 13.97 -2.45 4.69
N GLU A 207 15.06 -2.96 4.11
CA GLU A 207 15.75 -2.26 3.03
C GLU A 207 14.85 -2.12 1.80
N PHE A 208 14.12 -3.17 1.43
CA PHE A 208 13.14 -3.12 0.36
C PHE A 208 12.08 -2.03 0.59
N SER A 209 11.52 -1.94 1.80
CA SER A 209 10.50 -0.94 2.13
C SER A 209 11.05 0.49 2.08
N ARG A 210 12.31 0.70 2.48
CA ARG A 210 12.99 2.01 2.34
C ARG A 210 13.12 2.42 0.88
N PHE A 211 13.53 1.51 0.00
CA PHE A 211 13.57 1.80 -1.44
C PHE A 211 12.17 2.11 -1.99
N TYR A 212 11.14 1.39 -1.54
CA TYR A 212 9.75 1.63 -1.94
C TYR A 212 9.25 3.03 -1.52
N PHE A 213 9.37 3.38 -0.25
CA PHE A 213 8.92 4.69 0.23
C PHE A 213 9.74 5.84 -0.36
N ARG A 214 11.03 5.62 -0.61
CA ARG A 214 11.87 6.58 -1.31
C ARG A 214 11.43 6.76 -2.76
N ALA A 215 11.17 5.69 -3.50
CA ALA A 215 10.68 5.77 -4.88
C ALA A 215 9.35 6.54 -4.97
N LEU A 216 8.45 6.36 -3.99
CA LEU A 216 7.23 7.15 -3.86
C LEU A 216 7.52 8.65 -3.62
N SER A 217 8.39 8.97 -2.67
CA SER A 217 8.73 10.36 -2.31
C SER A 217 9.48 11.08 -3.44
N ASP A 218 10.45 10.40 -4.07
CA ASP A 218 11.25 10.89 -5.20
C ASP A 218 10.46 10.87 -6.52
N ARG A 219 9.27 10.25 -6.54
CA ARG A 219 8.40 10.06 -7.72
C ARG A 219 9.08 9.27 -8.84
N ASP A 220 9.93 8.33 -8.45
CA ASP A 220 10.63 7.44 -9.37
C ASP A 220 9.70 6.29 -9.78
N LYS A 221 8.97 6.51 -10.87
CA LYS A 221 8.05 5.52 -11.42
C LYS A 221 8.74 4.21 -11.82
N GLU A 222 9.95 4.30 -12.38
CA GLU A 222 10.66 3.12 -12.90
C GLU A 222 11.11 2.24 -11.75
N MET A 223 11.71 2.83 -10.71
CA MET A 223 12.08 2.11 -9.48
C MET A 223 10.86 1.51 -8.79
N LEU A 224 9.76 2.27 -8.65
CA LEU A 224 8.56 1.79 -7.99
C LEU A 224 7.93 0.61 -8.75
N ALA A 225 7.84 0.68 -10.08
CA ALA A 225 7.34 -0.42 -10.90
C ALA A 225 8.26 -1.66 -10.81
N TRP A 226 9.59 -1.46 -10.78
CA TRP A 226 10.55 -2.55 -10.60
C TRP A 226 10.40 -3.25 -9.24
N LEU A 227 10.17 -2.47 -8.16
CA LEU A 227 9.92 -3.02 -6.83
C LEU A 227 8.62 -3.82 -6.78
N LEU A 228 7.52 -3.31 -7.35
CA LEU A 228 6.25 -4.04 -7.43
C LEU A 228 6.38 -5.37 -8.19
N LEU A 229 7.25 -5.42 -9.20
CA LEU A 229 7.54 -6.64 -9.95
C LEU A 229 8.28 -7.72 -9.15
N GLN A 230 8.88 -7.39 -8.01
CA GLN A 230 9.56 -8.38 -7.15
C GLN A 230 8.59 -9.36 -6.46
N ALA A 231 7.28 -9.12 -6.59
CA ALA A 231 6.25 -10.06 -6.15
C ALA A 231 6.12 -11.29 -7.07
N TYR A 232 6.76 -11.27 -8.25
CA TYR A 232 6.63 -12.27 -9.29
C TYR A 232 7.97 -12.97 -9.56
N PRO A 233 7.96 -14.21 -10.06
CA PRO A 233 9.18 -14.88 -10.53
C PRO A 233 9.82 -14.13 -11.72
N GLU A 234 11.09 -14.43 -12.03
CA GLU A 234 11.90 -13.72 -13.03
C GLU A 234 11.26 -13.57 -14.43
N GLN A 235 10.35 -14.47 -14.83
CA GLN A 235 9.63 -14.39 -16.09
C GLN A 235 8.22 -13.83 -15.87
N VAL A 236 8.09 -12.51 -16.05
CA VAL A 236 6.81 -11.80 -15.96
C VAL A 236 6.28 -11.49 -17.35
N GLU A 237 4.99 -11.75 -17.58
CA GLU A 237 4.32 -11.38 -18.83
C GLU A 237 4.31 -9.86 -19.02
N ASP A 238 4.53 -9.39 -20.25
CA ASP A 238 4.54 -7.95 -20.60
C ASP A 238 3.31 -7.20 -20.07
N LYS A 239 2.14 -7.85 -20.06
CA LYS A 239 0.89 -7.25 -19.58
C LYS A 239 0.91 -7.03 -18.07
N ILE A 240 1.46 -7.97 -17.29
CA ILE A 240 1.63 -7.80 -15.85
C ILE A 240 2.60 -6.65 -15.59
N SER A 241 3.72 -6.57 -16.33
CA SER A 241 4.64 -5.43 -16.23
C SER A 241 3.97 -4.08 -16.53
N GLN A 242 3.06 -4.03 -17.49
CA GLN A 242 2.27 -2.82 -17.76
C GLN A 242 1.28 -2.49 -16.63
N ILE A 243 0.64 -3.49 -16.02
CA ILE A 243 -0.24 -3.31 -14.86
C ILE A 243 0.54 -2.70 -13.69
N GLU A 244 1.71 -3.26 -13.35
CA GLU A 244 2.55 -2.73 -12.25
C GLU A 244 3.10 -1.33 -12.57
N ASN A 245 3.41 -1.05 -13.83
CA ASN A 245 3.80 0.29 -14.28
C ASN A 245 2.66 1.32 -14.11
N ASN A 246 1.42 0.90 -14.34
CA ASN A 246 0.23 1.73 -14.10
C ASN A 246 -0.01 1.93 -12.59
N LYS A 247 0.14 0.88 -11.77
CA LYS A 247 0.06 0.99 -10.31
C LYS A 247 1.03 2.03 -9.76
N ALA A 248 2.30 1.95 -10.20
CA ALA A 248 3.33 2.89 -9.79
C ALA A 248 2.94 4.35 -10.08
N GLN A 249 2.44 4.63 -11.29
CA GLN A 249 1.99 5.97 -11.66
C GLN A 249 0.81 6.44 -10.79
N LEU A 250 -0.19 5.59 -10.59
CA LEU A 250 -1.38 5.92 -9.80
C LEU A 250 -1.03 6.21 -8.34
N LEU A 251 -0.14 5.43 -7.73
CA LEU A 251 0.33 5.67 -6.36
C LEU A 251 1.07 7.01 -6.27
N ILE A 252 2.01 7.27 -7.18
CA ILE A 252 2.74 8.55 -7.22
C ILE A 252 1.76 9.73 -7.33
N ASP A 253 0.77 9.65 -8.21
CA ASP A 253 -0.21 10.71 -8.36
C ASP A 253 -1.11 10.86 -7.13
N TYR A 254 -1.51 9.77 -6.49
CA TYR A 254 -2.30 9.80 -5.25
C TYR A 254 -1.53 10.48 -4.11
N TYR A 255 -0.29 10.07 -3.87
CA TYR A 255 0.54 10.72 -2.85
C TYR A 255 0.79 12.19 -3.17
N ARG A 256 1.04 12.53 -4.43
CA ARG A 256 1.29 13.92 -4.84
C ARG A 256 0.07 14.83 -4.73
N LEU A 257 -1.13 14.31 -5.03
CA LEU A 257 -2.33 15.12 -5.24
C LEU A 257 -3.36 15.02 -4.11
N SER A 258 -3.22 14.05 -3.21
CA SER A 258 -4.26 13.76 -2.21
C SER A 258 -3.73 13.63 -0.79
N ILE A 259 -2.44 13.35 -0.60
CA ILE A 259 -1.85 13.09 0.71
C ILE A 259 -0.81 14.18 1.05
N GLU A 260 -0.90 14.74 2.25
CA GLU A 260 0.11 15.69 2.76
C GLU A 260 1.21 14.99 3.55
N THR A 261 0.88 13.90 4.25
CA THR A 261 1.86 13.15 5.05
C THR A 261 2.86 12.42 4.14
N GLU A 262 4.16 12.72 4.29
CA GLU A 262 5.23 12.05 3.55
C GLU A 262 5.27 10.53 3.84
N PRO A 263 5.41 9.66 2.82
CA PRO A 263 5.48 8.21 3.01
C PRO A 263 6.58 7.76 3.98
N LEU A 264 7.69 8.49 4.04
CA LEU A 264 8.83 8.23 4.94
C LEU A 264 8.49 8.41 6.43
N ASN A 265 7.37 9.06 6.76
CA ASN A 265 6.90 9.21 8.14
C ASN A 265 6.08 7.99 8.62
N SER A 266 5.97 6.93 7.81
CA SER A 266 5.25 5.71 8.21
C SER A 266 6.00 4.99 9.34
N VAL A 267 5.27 4.55 10.36
CA VAL A 267 5.83 3.89 11.54
C VAL A 267 5.64 2.38 11.44
N VAL A 268 6.67 1.61 11.75
CA VAL A 268 6.57 0.14 11.78
C VAL A 268 5.63 -0.29 12.92
N HIS A 269 4.62 -1.08 12.58
CA HIS A 269 3.71 -1.71 13.53
C HIS A 269 4.05 -3.18 13.80
N LEU A 270 4.45 -3.92 12.76
CA LEU A 270 4.85 -5.32 12.84
C LEU A 270 6.19 -5.47 12.14
N LEU A 271 7.17 -6.07 12.82
CA LEU A 271 8.52 -6.28 12.29
C LEU A 271 8.90 -7.77 12.39
N MET A 272 8.44 -8.56 11.43
CA MET A 272 8.62 -10.01 11.38
C MET A 272 9.43 -10.42 10.15
N PRO A 273 10.12 -11.58 10.17
CA PRO A 273 11.00 -12.01 9.08
C PRO A 273 10.23 -12.29 7.79
N ASN A 274 8.92 -12.57 7.87
CA ASN A 274 8.08 -12.77 6.69
C ASN A 274 7.22 -11.55 6.32
N SER A 275 7.14 -10.53 7.19
CA SER A 275 6.21 -9.42 7.00
C SER A 275 6.62 -8.19 7.80
N ILE A 276 6.60 -7.02 7.15
CA ILE A 276 6.67 -5.72 7.82
C ILE A 276 5.39 -4.94 7.52
N GLU A 277 4.73 -4.43 8.56
CA GLU A 277 3.56 -3.57 8.43
C GLU A 277 3.91 -2.16 8.89
N TYR A 278 3.62 -1.18 8.04
CA TYR A 278 3.77 0.23 8.34
C TYR A 278 2.41 0.88 8.52
N ARG A 279 2.22 1.58 9.64
CA ARG A 279 1.05 2.42 9.89
C ARG A 279 1.39 3.87 9.65
N GLN A 280 0.49 4.56 8.96
CA GLN A 280 0.63 5.98 8.67
C GLN A 280 -0.71 6.68 8.89
N GLU A 281 -0.70 7.78 9.63
CA GLU A 281 -1.83 8.68 9.69
C GLU A 281 -1.81 9.58 8.44
N LEU A 282 -2.80 9.37 7.57
CA LEU A 282 -2.97 10.16 6.36
C LEU A 282 -3.73 11.44 6.69
N THR A 283 -3.10 12.57 6.39
CA THR A 283 -3.75 13.87 6.32
C THR A 283 -4.00 14.18 4.86
N THR A 284 -5.25 14.49 4.50
CA THR A 284 -5.61 14.75 3.09
C THR A 284 -5.69 16.24 2.81
N ILE A 285 -5.32 16.65 1.59
CA ILE A 285 -5.28 18.07 1.18
C ILE A 285 -6.65 18.77 1.31
N THR A 286 -7.75 18.01 1.19
CA THR A 286 -9.10 18.56 1.10
C THR A 286 -9.97 18.34 2.34
N ASN A 287 -9.59 17.43 3.24
CA ASN A 287 -10.35 17.10 4.45
C ASN A 287 -9.39 16.83 5.61
N ASP A 288 -9.64 17.46 6.76
CA ASP A 288 -8.98 17.17 8.05
C ASP A 288 -9.36 15.78 8.62
N GLN A 289 -9.90 14.88 7.79
CA GLN A 289 -10.23 13.51 8.20
C GLN A 289 -8.94 12.69 8.30
N LYS A 290 -8.61 12.33 9.54
CA LYS A 290 -7.52 11.43 9.87
C LYS A 290 -7.92 10.01 9.48
N ASN A 291 -7.29 9.47 8.45
CA ASN A 291 -7.45 8.07 8.06
C ASN A 291 -6.15 7.31 8.35
N ILE A 292 -6.25 6.10 8.89
CA ILE A 292 -5.08 5.24 9.10
C ILE A 292 -4.89 4.39 7.84
N ARG A 293 -3.70 4.48 7.26
CA ARG A 293 -3.23 3.55 6.23
C ARG A 293 -2.33 2.51 6.85
N THR A 294 -2.50 1.26 6.42
CA THR A 294 -1.53 0.19 6.67
C THR A 294 -0.94 -0.25 5.34
N CYS A 295 0.37 -0.06 5.17
CA CYS A 295 1.12 -0.60 4.05
C CYS A 295 1.87 -1.84 4.53
N THR A 296 1.71 -2.95 3.82
CA THR A 296 2.26 -4.23 4.24
C THR A 296 3.20 -4.78 3.18
N PHE A 297 4.38 -5.17 3.61
CA PHE A 297 5.37 -5.88 2.82
C PHE A 297 5.39 -7.33 3.29
N LYS A 298 5.16 -8.29 2.40
CA LYS A 298 5.22 -9.72 2.73
C LYS A 298 6.22 -10.39 1.84
N GLN A 299 7.05 -11.25 2.41
CA GLN A 299 7.88 -12.13 1.63
C GLN A 299 7.40 -13.58 1.66
N ASN A 300 7.63 -14.26 0.55
CA ASN A 300 7.42 -15.69 0.41
C ASN A 300 8.51 -16.24 -0.52
N ASN A 301 9.43 -17.04 0.00
CA ASN A 301 10.54 -17.61 -0.76
C ASN A 301 11.31 -16.58 -1.62
N ASN A 302 11.81 -15.50 -1.00
CA ASN A 302 12.53 -14.39 -1.63
C ASN A 302 11.73 -13.47 -2.58
N LEU A 303 10.45 -13.75 -2.83
CA LEU A 303 9.57 -12.81 -3.52
C LEU A 303 8.93 -11.87 -2.50
N ILE A 304 9.04 -10.57 -2.74
CA ILE A 304 8.49 -9.54 -1.84
C ILE A 304 7.31 -8.87 -2.53
N SER A 305 6.15 -8.96 -1.91
CA SER A 305 4.91 -8.33 -2.34
C SER A 305 4.58 -7.11 -1.48
N VAL A 306 4.00 -6.10 -2.10
CA VAL A 306 3.56 -4.86 -1.42
C VAL A 306 2.04 -4.75 -1.53
N SER A 307 1.39 -4.55 -0.39
CA SER A 307 -0.02 -4.22 -0.29
C SER A 307 -0.14 -2.78 0.20
N ASP A 308 -0.37 -1.86 -0.72
CA ASP A 308 -0.51 -0.43 -0.46
C ASP A 308 -1.92 0.04 -0.82
N PRO A 309 -2.79 0.37 0.17
CA PRO A 309 -4.17 0.73 -0.10
C PRO A 309 -4.30 1.96 -1.01
N TYR A 310 -4.96 1.78 -2.16
CA TYR A 310 -5.28 2.84 -3.11
C TYR A 310 -6.80 2.97 -3.27
N PRO A 311 -7.39 4.19 -3.14
CA PRO A 311 -8.82 4.39 -3.25
C PRO A 311 -9.26 4.42 -4.72
N GLU A 312 -9.25 3.25 -5.37
CA GLU A 312 -9.66 3.12 -6.76
C GLU A 312 -11.13 3.49 -6.96
N LYS A 313 -11.40 4.29 -8.01
CA LYS A 313 -12.73 4.81 -8.32
C LYS A 313 -13.22 4.35 -9.67
N ILE A 314 -14.53 4.11 -9.78
CA ILE A 314 -15.17 3.78 -11.07
C ILE A 314 -14.88 4.91 -12.06
N LYS A 315 -14.29 4.57 -13.22
CA LYS A 315 -14.07 5.55 -14.29
C LYS A 315 -15.42 5.96 -14.88
N ASN A 316 -15.66 7.26 -15.05
CA ASN A 316 -16.93 7.79 -15.56
C ASN A 316 -17.39 7.14 -16.87
N GLN A 317 -16.46 6.82 -17.78
CA GLN A 317 -16.79 6.15 -19.04
C GLN A 317 -17.43 4.78 -18.84
N HIS A 318 -17.01 4.02 -17.82
CA HIS A 318 -17.52 2.69 -17.51
C HIS A 318 -18.93 2.70 -16.92
N LEU A 319 -19.54 3.88 -16.73
CA LEU A 319 -20.96 4.03 -16.40
C LEU A 319 -21.87 3.92 -17.63
N ASN A 320 -21.30 3.93 -18.84
CA ASN A 320 -22.03 3.84 -20.09
C ASN A 320 -22.09 2.39 -20.57
N LEU A 321 -23.29 1.90 -20.87
CA LEU A 321 -23.55 0.58 -21.45
C LEU A 321 -23.73 0.72 -22.96
N TYR A 322 -23.11 -0.20 -23.69
CA TYR A 322 -23.21 -0.34 -25.14
C TYR A 322 -23.78 -1.71 -25.49
N TYR A 323 -24.59 -1.75 -26.54
CA TYR A 323 -24.99 -2.97 -27.24
C TYR A 323 -24.33 -2.94 -28.62
N GLU A 324 -23.40 -3.86 -28.86
CA GLU A 324 -22.50 -3.81 -30.01
C GLU A 324 -21.77 -2.45 -30.07
N ASP A 325 -22.00 -1.64 -31.09
CA ASP A 325 -21.43 -0.29 -31.22
C ASP A 325 -22.37 0.83 -30.75
N ASP A 326 -23.61 0.51 -30.39
CA ASP A 326 -24.64 1.50 -30.05
C ASP A 326 -24.70 1.77 -28.55
N PHE A 327 -24.61 3.05 -28.18
CA PHE A 327 -24.85 3.49 -26.81
C PHE A 327 -26.27 3.14 -26.39
N LEU A 328 -26.45 2.39 -25.30
CA LEU A 328 -27.75 1.95 -24.81
C LEU A 328 -28.26 2.84 -23.68
N LEU A 329 -27.45 2.99 -22.63
CA LEU A 329 -27.77 3.80 -21.44
C LEU A 329 -26.50 4.31 -20.75
N SER A 330 -26.62 5.41 -20.03
CA SER A 330 -25.66 5.85 -19.03
C SER A 330 -26.27 5.69 -17.64
N TRP A 331 -25.57 4.97 -16.76
CA TRP A 331 -26.00 4.84 -15.37
C TRP A 331 -25.97 6.21 -14.67
N SER A 332 -24.99 7.07 -15.01
CA SER A 332 -24.97 8.48 -14.63
C SER A 332 -24.23 9.32 -15.68
N SER A 333 -24.93 10.31 -16.24
CA SER A 333 -24.40 11.23 -17.25
C SER A 333 -24.11 12.58 -16.60
N ASN A 334 -22.83 12.93 -16.46
CA ASN A 334 -22.38 14.16 -15.75
C ASN A 334 -22.96 14.29 -14.33
N GLY A 335 -23.12 13.16 -13.63
CA GLY A 335 -23.68 13.10 -12.29
C GLY A 335 -25.21 13.02 -12.25
N VAL A 336 -25.92 13.17 -13.38
CA VAL A 336 -27.39 13.11 -13.43
C VAL A 336 -27.84 11.69 -13.73
N ARG A 337 -28.82 11.22 -12.96
CA ARG A 337 -29.51 9.93 -13.15
C ARG A 337 -30.68 10.13 -14.10
N GLU A 338 -30.69 9.40 -15.21
CA GLU A 338 -31.69 9.55 -16.27
C GLU A 338 -32.84 8.55 -16.13
N LEU A 339 -34.02 8.93 -16.66
CA LEU A 339 -35.19 8.06 -16.77
C LEU A 339 -35.13 7.31 -18.10
N TYR A 340 -35.18 5.99 -18.05
CA TYR A 340 -35.18 5.13 -19.24
C TYR A 340 -36.55 4.48 -19.46
N TYR A 341 -36.81 4.11 -20.71
CA TYR A 341 -38.05 3.48 -21.18
C TYR A 341 -37.74 2.18 -21.92
N SER A 342 -38.65 1.23 -21.83
CA SER A 342 -38.51 -0.12 -22.40
C SER A 342 -38.33 -0.16 -23.92
N ASP A 343 -38.87 0.79 -24.69
CA ASP A 343 -38.97 0.67 -26.17
C ASP A 343 -37.64 0.33 -26.86
N LYS A 344 -36.57 1.07 -26.53
CA LYS A 344 -35.24 0.84 -27.13
C LYS A 344 -34.64 -0.49 -26.68
N PHE A 345 -34.84 -0.87 -25.42
CA PHE A 345 -34.34 -2.12 -24.89
C PHE A 345 -35.08 -3.31 -25.48
N ASN A 346 -36.41 -3.26 -25.55
CA ASN A 346 -37.24 -4.31 -26.13
C ASN A 346 -36.90 -4.53 -27.61
N SER A 347 -36.60 -3.45 -28.34
CA SER A 347 -36.17 -3.53 -29.75
C SER A 347 -34.82 -4.23 -29.94
N LEU A 348 -33.89 -4.15 -28.98
CA LEU A 348 -32.52 -4.65 -29.11
C LEU A 348 -32.30 -5.98 -28.39
N LEU A 349 -32.94 -6.16 -27.24
CA LEU A 349 -32.73 -7.27 -26.31
C LEU A 349 -33.92 -8.25 -26.27
N GLY A 350 -35.02 -7.95 -26.98
CA GLY A 350 -36.23 -8.76 -26.97
C GLY A 350 -37.15 -8.47 -25.78
N GLU A 351 -38.11 -9.35 -25.51
CA GLU A 351 -39.09 -9.14 -24.44
C GLU A 351 -38.49 -9.44 -23.05
N PRO A 352 -38.64 -8.54 -22.06
CA PRO A 352 -38.17 -8.77 -20.71
C PRO A 352 -39.17 -9.59 -19.88
N LYS A 353 -38.65 -10.28 -18.86
CA LYS A 353 -39.42 -10.68 -17.69
C LYS A 353 -39.40 -9.53 -16.68
N ILE A 354 -40.58 -9.10 -16.21
CA ILE A 354 -40.71 -7.97 -15.26
C ILE A 354 -41.29 -8.50 -13.95
N GLU A 355 -40.57 -8.27 -12.85
CA GLU A 355 -40.99 -8.69 -11.51
C GLU A 355 -40.84 -7.52 -10.52
N LYS A 356 -41.87 -7.31 -9.69
CA LYS A 356 -41.77 -6.35 -8.59
C LYS A 356 -40.87 -6.96 -7.51
N ILE A 357 -39.93 -6.18 -7.00
CA ILE A 357 -39.03 -6.61 -5.92
C ILE A 357 -39.20 -5.74 -4.69
N GLU A 358 -38.91 -6.31 -3.53
CA GLU A 358 -38.87 -5.60 -2.26
C GLU A 358 -37.46 -5.07 -2.03
N MET A 359 -37.32 -3.75 -2.03
CA MET A 359 -36.09 -3.05 -1.72
C MET A 359 -36.46 -1.73 -1.05
N GLU A 360 -35.71 -1.32 -0.04
CA GLU A 360 -35.94 -0.06 0.66
C GLU A 360 -35.02 1.03 0.08
N ASP A 361 -35.61 2.21 -0.17
CA ASP A 361 -34.84 3.42 -0.46
C ASP A 361 -34.80 4.25 0.84
N PRO A 362 -33.63 4.41 1.49
CA PRO A 362 -33.53 5.20 2.72
C PRO A 362 -33.84 6.68 2.48
N LEU A 363 -33.77 7.15 1.23
CA LEU A 363 -34.04 8.55 0.88
C LEU A 363 -35.50 8.79 0.46
N GLN A 364 -36.25 7.73 0.13
CA GLN A 364 -37.60 7.86 -0.41
C GLN A 364 -38.53 6.73 0.05
N THR A 365 -39.29 6.98 1.11
CA THR A 365 -40.34 6.07 1.56
C THR A 365 -41.37 5.81 0.47
N GLY A 366 -41.69 4.52 0.24
CA GLY A 366 -42.68 4.10 -0.76
C GLY A 366 -42.14 4.01 -2.20
N ALA A 367 -40.82 4.11 -2.40
CA ALA A 367 -40.20 3.80 -3.67
C ALA A 367 -40.56 2.37 -4.13
N VAL A 368 -40.83 2.20 -5.42
CA VAL A 368 -41.19 0.91 -6.01
C VAL A 368 -40.09 0.47 -6.95
N PHE A 369 -39.59 -0.74 -6.71
CA PHE A 369 -38.51 -1.33 -7.48
C PHE A 369 -39.01 -2.50 -8.33
N TRP A 370 -38.46 -2.60 -9.54
CA TRP A 370 -38.77 -3.67 -10.48
C TRP A 370 -37.47 -4.26 -11.01
N GLN A 371 -37.38 -5.59 -11.02
CA GLN A 371 -36.36 -6.32 -11.74
C GLN A 371 -36.83 -6.53 -13.18
N ILE A 372 -36.02 -6.09 -14.13
CA ILE A 372 -36.24 -6.24 -15.57
C ILE A 372 -35.17 -7.17 -16.10
N GLN A 373 -35.56 -8.37 -16.51
CA GLN A 373 -34.63 -9.39 -16.96
C GLN A 373 -34.80 -9.65 -18.46
N TYR A 374 -33.82 -9.22 -19.24
CA TYR A 374 -33.59 -9.69 -20.61
C TYR A 374 -32.63 -10.88 -20.58
N ASP A 375 -32.49 -11.58 -21.71
CA ASP A 375 -31.52 -12.68 -21.81
C ASP A 375 -30.10 -12.21 -21.50
N GLN A 376 -29.69 -11.05 -22.04
CA GLN A 376 -28.33 -10.54 -21.93
C GLN A 376 -28.12 -9.53 -20.80
N LEU A 377 -29.17 -9.03 -20.16
CA LEU A 377 -29.09 -7.88 -19.25
C LEU A 377 -30.13 -7.99 -18.15
N THR A 378 -29.69 -7.86 -16.90
CA THR A 378 -30.61 -7.67 -15.77
C THR A 378 -30.49 -6.24 -15.27
N LEU A 379 -31.64 -5.57 -15.09
CA LEU A 379 -31.73 -4.25 -14.50
C LEU A 379 -32.58 -4.30 -13.24
N ILE A 380 -32.24 -3.47 -12.25
CA ILE A 380 -33.19 -3.04 -11.22
C ILE A 380 -33.47 -1.57 -11.46
N ILE A 381 -34.75 -1.24 -11.59
CA ILE A 381 -35.20 0.13 -11.78
C ILE A 381 -36.02 0.62 -10.59
N LYS A 382 -35.91 1.90 -10.27
CA LYS A 382 -36.87 2.64 -9.45
C LYS A 382 -37.90 3.31 -10.37
N GLY A 383 -39.16 2.87 -10.33
CA GLY A 383 -40.20 3.41 -11.22
C GLY A 383 -41.41 2.50 -11.44
N LEU A 384 -41.86 2.42 -12.69
CA LEU A 384 -43.06 1.71 -13.12
C LEU A 384 -42.69 0.49 -13.97
N GLY A 385 -43.38 -0.63 -13.73
CA GLY A 385 -43.28 -1.84 -14.54
C GLY A 385 -44.66 -2.49 -14.71
N ASP A 386 -44.95 -2.95 -15.93
CA ASP A 386 -46.15 -3.71 -16.24
C ASP A 386 -45.78 -5.06 -16.88
N PRO A 387 -45.82 -6.17 -16.11
CA PRO A 387 -45.51 -7.50 -16.61
C PRO A 387 -46.45 -8.02 -17.70
N LYS A 388 -47.64 -7.41 -17.90
CA LYS A 388 -48.59 -7.86 -18.92
C LYS A 388 -48.32 -7.28 -20.29
N SER A 389 -47.82 -6.04 -20.33
CA SER A 389 -47.49 -5.32 -21.56
C SER A 389 -45.99 -5.32 -21.86
N ASN A 390 -45.16 -5.87 -20.97
CA ASN A 390 -43.69 -5.84 -21.07
C ASN A 390 -43.11 -4.42 -21.17
N VAL A 391 -43.82 -3.44 -20.57
CA VAL A 391 -43.44 -2.03 -20.57
C VAL A 391 -42.91 -1.64 -19.19
N TRP A 392 -41.85 -0.85 -19.18
CA TRP A 392 -41.31 -0.26 -17.95
C TRP A 392 -40.73 1.13 -18.22
N SER A 393 -40.68 1.93 -17.16
CA SER A 393 -39.98 3.21 -17.15
C SER A 393 -39.44 3.49 -15.76
N GLY A 394 -38.16 3.85 -15.66
CA GLY A 394 -37.54 4.08 -14.36
C GLY A 394 -36.10 4.52 -14.43
N ILE A 395 -35.57 4.92 -13.27
CA ILE A 395 -34.16 5.20 -13.08
C ILE A 395 -33.47 3.86 -12.82
N VAL A 396 -32.40 3.57 -13.55
CA VAL A 396 -31.61 2.33 -13.38
C VAL A 396 -30.78 2.44 -12.10
N GLU A 397 -31.07 1.59 -11.13
CA GLU A 397 -30.35 1.50 -9.84
C GLU A 397 -29.25 0.45 -9.88
N GLN A 398 -29.53 -0.66 -10.57
CA GLN A 398 -28.55 -1.71 -10.82
C GLN A 398 -28.60 -2.12 -12.29
N LEU A 399 -27.43 -2.39 -12.85
CA LEU A 399 -27.27 -3.16 -14.08
C LEU A 399 -26.33 -4.33 -13.83
N GLU A 400 -26.59 -5.44 -14.50
CA GLU A 400 -25.80 -6.66 -14.39
C GLU A 400 -25.59 -7.29 -15.77
N LEU A 401 -24.32 -7.58 -16.07
CA LEU A 401 -23.88 -8.40 -17.20
C LEU A 401 -23.52 -9.80 -16.69
N ASN A 402 -23.96 -10.83 -17.41
CA ASN A 402 -23.84 -12.24 -17.08
C ASN A 402 -23.33 -13.05 -18.29
N GLU A 403 -23.38 -14.37 -18.19
CA GLU A 403 -22.89 -15.30 -19.22
C GLU A 403 -23.50 -15.18 -20.62
N LYS A 404 -24.71 -14.62 -20.71
CA LYS A 404 -25.39 -14.37 -21.98
C LYS A 404 -25.11 -12.98 -22.54
N SER A 405 -24.36 -12.11 -21.85
CA SER A 405 -24.06 -10.73 -22.26
C SER A 405 -22.99 -10.65 -23.37
N ASP A 406 -23.13 -11.43 -24.43
CA ASP A 406 -22.13 -11.55 -25.49
C ASP A 406 -21.95 -10.27 -26.32
N LYS A 407 -23.00 -9.46 -26.45
CA LYS A 407 -23.02 -8.20 -27.21
C LYS A 407 -22.94 -6.93 -26.36
N LEU A 408 -22.95 -7.06 -25.04
CA LEU A 408 -22.96 -5.91 -24.13
C LEU A 408 -21.57 -5.63 -23.57
N SER A 409 -21.28 -4.34 -23.39
CA SER A 409 -20.06 -3.88 -22.74
C SER A 409 -20.26 -2.54 -22.04
N LEU A 410 -19.47 -2.30 -21.00
CA LEU A 410 -19.38 -1.01 -20.33
C LEU A 410 -18.19 -0.21 -20.88
N GLY A 411 -18.25 1.13 -20.82
CA GLY A 411 -17.16 1.99 -21.26
C GLY A 411 -17.26 2.39 -22.72
N SER A 412 -17.11 1.38 -23.56
CA SER A 412 -17.15 1.48 -25.02
C SER A 412 -17.56 0.14 -25.62
N ALA A 413 -17.71 0.09 -26.94
CA ALA A 413 -17.99 -1.14 -27.68
C ALA A 413 -16.98 -2.26 -27.37
N LYS A 414 -17.49 -3.49 -27.26
CA LYS A 414 -16.72 -4.68 -26.87
C LYS A 414 -15.44 -4.85 -27.68
N GLY A 415 -14.33 -5.09 -26.99
CA GLY A 415 -13.00 -5.31 -27.60
C GLY A 415 -12.16 -4.05 -27.76
N LYS A 416 -12.70 -2.87 -27.46
CA LYS A 416 -11.92 -1.63 -27.31
C LYS A 416 -11.19 -1.60 -25.97
N THR A 417 -10.13 -0.81 -25.88
CA THR A 417 -9.20 -0.76 -24.73
C THR A 417 -9.86 -0.38 -23.40
N ASP A 418 -10.94 0.39 -23.45
CA ASP A 418 -11.72 0.89 -22.32
C ASP A 418 -13.05 0.15 -22.15
N SER A 419 -13.25 -0.96 -22.85
CA SER A 419 -14.45 -1.78 -22.71
C SER A 419 -14.32 -2.75 -21.54
N LEU A 420 -15.41 -3.00 -20.81
CA LEU A 420 -15.51 -4.09 -19.83
C LEU A 420 -16.67 -4.99 -20.23
N TYR A 421 -16.47 -6.31 -20.28
CA TYR A 421 -17.48 -7.24 -20.79
C TYR A 421 -17.31 -8.65 -20.21
N TYR A 422 -18.39 -9.45 -20.29
CA TYR A 422 -18.36 -10.86 -19.90
C TYR A 422 -17.36 -11.67 -20.74
N GLY A 423 -16.55 -12.51 -20.09
CA GLY A 423 -15.52 -13.32 -20.71
C GLY A 423 -14.21 -12.58 -21.00
N MET A 424 -14.09 -11.31 -20.59
CA MET A 424 -12.84 -10.54 -20.65
C MET A 424 -11.73 -11.24 -19.86
N ASP A 425 -10.49 -11.14 -20.32
CA ASP A 425 -9.32 -11.58 -19.57
C ASP A 425 -9.11 -10.73 -18.30
N LEU A 426 -8.78 -11.37 -17.18
CA LEU A 426 -8.57 -10.65 -15.93
C LEU A 426 -7.47 -9.60 -16.05
N ASN A 427 -6.39 -9.87 -16.78
CA ASN A 427 -5.33 -8.90 -16.96
C ASN A 427 -5.79 -7.70 -17.81
N ASP A 428 -6.70 -7.89 -18.78
CA ASP A 428 -7.33 -6.79 -19.52
C ASP A 428 -8.20 -5.90 -18.62
N PHE A 429 -8.89 -6.51 -17.66
CA PHE A 429 -9.63 -5.77 -16.65
C PHE A 429 -8.68 -4.97 -15.73
N CYS A 430 -7.61 -5.59 -15.25
CA CYS A 430 -6.62 -4.96 -14.39
C CYS A 430 -5.83 -3.83 -15.08
N MET A 431 -5.76 -3.81 -16.41
CA MET A 431 -5.25 -2.63 -17.13
C MET A 431 -6.13 -1.38 -16.92
N ASN A 432 -7.43 -1.60 -16.64
CA ASN A 432 -8.35 -0.53 -16.32
C ASN A 432 -8.43 -0.24 -14.81
N TYR A 433 -8.37 -1.28 -13.98
CA TYR A 433 -8.50 -1.19 -12.53
C TYR A 433 -7.41 -2.02 -11.84
N PRO A 434 -6.16 -1.52 -11.83
CA PRO A 434 -5.03 -2.32 -11.38
C PRO A 434 -5.08 -2.66 -9.88
N PHE A 435 -5.76 -1.87 -9.05
CA PHE A 435 -5.88 -2.11 -7.60
C PHE A 435 -7.13 -2.92 -7.21
N SER A 436 -7.89 -3.40 -8.20
CA SER A 436 -9.10 -4.18 -7.95
C SER A 436 -8.85 -5.54 -7.28
N PRO A 437 -7.72 -6.27 -7.49
CA PRO A 437 -7.47 -7.49 -6.74
C PRO A 437 -7.40 -7.26 -5.22
N GLU A 438 -6.80 -6.15 -4.78
CA GLU A 438 -6.68 -5.80 -3.36
C GLU A 438 -8.02 -5.44 -2.72
N SER A 439 -9.02 -5.03 -3.52
CA SER A 439 -10.38 -4.71 -3.07
C SER A 439 -11.40 -5.83 -3.31
N ASN A 440 -10.95 -7.05 -3.60
CA ASN A 440 -11.81 -8.18 -4.00
C ASN A 440 -12.73 -7.83 -5.17
N PHE A 441 -12.23 -7.03 -6.11
CA PHE A 441 -12.91 -6.58 -7.32
C PHE A 441 -14.19 -5.75 -7.04
N VAL A 442 -14.22 -5.06 -5.90
CA VAL A 442 -15.24 -4.05 -5.57
C VAL A 442 -14.62 -2.67 -5.69
N ILE A 443 -15.12 -1.88 -6.64
CA ILE A 443 -14.59 -0.54 -6.93
C ILE A 443 -15.66 0.47 -6.58
N SER A 444 -15.30 1.39 -5.68
CA SER A 444 -16.23 2.42 -5.19
C SER A 444 -16.44 3.55 -6.19
N GLY A 445 -17.60 4.17 -6.14
CA GLY A 445 -17.92 5.37 -6.91
C GLY A 445 -18.87 6.28 -6.15
N ASN A 446 -18.88 7.55 -6.51
CA ASN A 446 -19.84 8.51 -6.01
C ASN A 446 -20.23 9.47 -7.14
N GLN A 447 -21.52 9.62 -7.39
CA GLN A 447 -22.07 10.59 -8.33
C GLN A 447 -23.17 11.38 -7.62
N GLN A 448 -22.98 12.69 -7.47
CA GLN A 448 -23.92 13.63 -6.82
C GLN A 448 -24.45 13.17 -5.45
N GLY A 449 -23.62 12.51 -4.64
CA GLY A 449 -23.99 12.06 -3.30
C GLY A 449 -24.61 10.66 -3.24
N THR A 450 -24.86 10.03 -4.39
CA THR A 450 -25.21 8.61 -4.45
C THR A 450 -23.93 7.77 -4.50
N LYS A 451 -23.69 6.99 -3.45
CA LYS A 451 -22.65 5.96 -3.43
C LYS A 451 -23.02 4.84 -4.42
N MET A 452 -22.01 4.31 -5.09
CA MET A 452 -22.17 3.19 -6.02
C MET A 452 -20.94 2.29 -6.01
N GLU A 453 -21.14 1.07 -6.51
CA GLU A 453 -20.09 0.08 -6.63
C GLU A 453 -20.13 -0.57 -8.02
N LEU A 454 -18.94 -0.79 -8.57
CA LEU A 454 -18.70 -1.73 -9.66
C LEU A 454 -18.14 -3.00 -9.02
N ILE A 455 -18.87 -4.11 -9.17
CA ILE A 455 -18.50 -5.42 -8.64
C ILE A 455 -18.23 -6.35 -9.81
N VAL A 456 -17.08 -6.99 -9.76
CA VAL A 456 -16.66 -7.94 -10.79
C VAL A 456 -16.42 -9.30 -10.16
N GLN A 457 -16.98 -10.35 -10.77
CA GLN A 457 -16.71 -11.73 -10.37
C GLN A 457 -15.83 -12.39 -11.41
N THR A 458 -14.86 -13.18 -10.95
CA THR A 458 -13.85 -13.79 -11.80
C THR A 458 -13.82 -15.31 -11.58
N GLU A 459 -13.58 -16.05 -12.66
CA GLU A 459 -13.37 -17.50 -12.62
C GLU A 459 -12.34 -17.86 -13.70
N ASN A 460 -11.35 -18.69 -13.36
CA ASN A 460 -10.31 -19.14 -14.30
C ASN A 460 -9.66 -17.99 -15.09
N SER A 461 -9.31 -16.90 -14.40
CA SER A 461 -8.74 -15.66 -14.99
C SER A 461 -9.62 -14.97 -16.03
N LYS A 462 -10.94 -15.20 -16.00
CA LYS A 462 -11.93 -14.52 -16.84
C LYS A 462 -12.99 -13.82 -16.00
N ILE A 463 -13.54 -12.73 -16.54
CA ILE A 463 -14.68 -12.04 -15.95
C ILE A 463 -15.96 -12.82 -16.23
N VAL A 464 -16.66 -13.24 -15.18
CA VAL A 464 -17.93 -14.00 -15.29
C VAL A 464 -19.17 -13.21 -14.93
N ARG A 465 -19.01 -12.07 -14.26
CA ARG A 465 -20.12 -11.18 -13.92
C ARG A 465 -19.63 -9.76 -13.71
N ILE A 466 -20.43 -8.79 -14.14
CA ILE A 466 -20.17 -7.37 -13.90
C ILE A 466 -21.46 -6.73 -13.40
N ILE A 467 -21.40 -6.05 -12.26
CA ILE A 467 -22.55 -5.37 -11.65
C ILE A 467 -22.16 -3.92 -11.39
N ILE A 468 -22.99 -2.96 -11.82
CA ILE A 468 -22.97 -1.61 -11.28
C ILE A 468 -24.25 -1.43 -10.47
N ARG A 469 -24.13 -1.00 -9.22
CA ARG A 469 -25.29 -0.77 -8.34
C ARG A 469 -25.15 0.49 -7.49
N ALA A 470 -26.27 1.10 -7.17
CA ALA A 470 -26.35 2.08 -6.09
C ALA A 470 -26.12 1.37 -4.74
N VAL A 471 -25.45 2.06 -3.82
CA VAL A 471 -25.30 1.63 -2.43
C VAL A 471 -26.09 2.59 -1.57
N TYR A 472 -27.08 2.04 -0.90
CA TYR A 472 -27.87 2.74 0.09
C TYR A 472 -27.27 2.42 1.46
N ASP A 473 -26.73 3.43 2.14
CA ASP A 473 -26.35 3.25 3.53
C ASP A 473 -27.61 2.86 4.31
N GLN A 474 -27.59 1.73 5.01
CA GLN A 474 -28.62 1.45 6.00
C GLN A 474 -28.54 2.59 7.02
N ALA A 475 -29.64 3.34 7.21
CA ALA A 475 -29.70 4.30 8.28
C ALA A 475 -29.36 3.56 9.58
N SER A 476 -28.28 3.97 10.25
CA SER A 476 -27.91 3.45 11.56
C SER A 476 -29.13 3.58 12.47
N THR A 477 -29.81 2.47 12.72
CA THR A 477 -30.96 2.40 13.65
C THR A 477 -30.51 2.61 15.07
#